data_AF-A0A2D7NUH4-F1
#
_entry.id   AF-A0A2D7NUH4-F1
#
_cell.length_a   1.000
_cell.length_b   1.000
_cell.length_c   1.000
_cell.angle_alpha   90.00
_cell.angle_beta   90.00
_cell.angle_gamma   90.00
#
_symmetry.space_group_name_H-M   'P 1'
#
loop_
_entity.id
_entity.type
_entity.pdbx_description
1 polymer ?
#
loop_
_entity_poly.entity_id
_entity_poly.type
_entity_poly.pdbx_seq_one_letter_code
_entity_poly.pdbx_strand_id
1 'polypeptide(L)'
;MFIAMNRFKINLGFEEGFEKIWRERESHLEEVPGYQSFALLKGETNEDHTLYASHTIWESRASFEAWTQSDYFKKAHAQAHAPKGTYQGHPNLEVFESVIEGTELVSGENLVASEADAKESEARTMLLPEEKEEIISHMNSDHADAVLTYVHYYAGIGEATSATLDKVTEEMMWVSATVGESQSQLEIPLVRRVSNIKEAEHAMVEMIFSARAKLAE
;
A
#
# COMPACT_ATOMS: atom_id res chain seq x y z
N MET A 1 4.53 15.13 -5.12
CA MET A 1 5.14 13.82 -5.39
C MET A 1 5.71 13.75 -6.80
N PHE A 2 6.93 13.23 -6.93
CA PHE A 2 7.61 12.97 -8.20
C PHE A 2 8.09 11.52 -8.24
N ILE A 3 7.90 10.84 -9.37
CA ILE A 3 8.25 9.44 -9.55
C ILE A 3 9.28 9.33 -10.66
N ALA A 4 10.37 8.61 -10.40
CA ALA A 4 11.31 8.22 -11.44
C ALA A 4 11.34 6.70 -11.57
N MET A 5 11.15 6.23 -12.79
CA MET A 5 11.17 4.82 -13.15
C MET A 5 12.21 4.54 -14.23
N ASN A 6 13.20 3.71 -13.92
CA ASN A 6 14.16 3.26 -14.93
C ASN A 6 13.82 1.83 -15.36
N ARG A 7 13.49 1.63 -16.64
CA ARG A 7 13.12 0.33 -17.20
C ARG A 7 14.32 -0.42 -17.77
N PHE A 8 14.41 -1.69 -17.44
CA PHE A 8 15.45 -2.59 -17.87
C PHE A 8 14.83 -3.76 -18.64
N LYS A 9 15.37 -4.06 -19.82
CA LYS A 9 15.08 -5.31 -20.53
C LYS A 9 16.19 -6.31 -20.23
N ILE A 10 15.87 -7.33 -19.46
CA ILE A 10 16.83 -8.34 -18.99
C ILE A 10 16.69 -9.59 -19.84
N ASN A 11 17.79 -10.06 -20.42
CA ASN A 11 17.79 -11.30 -21.20
C ASN A 11 17.35 -12.49 -20.34
N LEU A 12 16.61 -13.41 -20.96
CA LEU A 12 16.12 -14.62 -20.30
C LEU A 12 17.27 -15.43 -19.69
N GLY A 13 17.08 -15.88 -18.45
CA GLY A 13 18.07 -16.63 -17.68
C GLY A 13 19.05 -15.75 -16.88
N PHE A 14 18.98 -14.42 -16.98
CA PHE A 14 19.80 -13.48 -16.20
C PHE A 14 19.04 -12.81 -15.04
N GLU A 15 17.77 -13.13 -14.85
CA GLU A 15 16.88 -12.51 -13.85
C GLU A 15 17.42 -12.62 -12.43
N GLU A 16 17.75 -13.82 -11.97
CA GLU A 16 18.21 -14.03 -10.59
C GLU A 16 19.51 -13.28 -10.31
N GLY A 17 20.44 -13.29 -11.27
CA GLY A 17 21.70 -12.55 -11.17
C GLY A 17 21.47 -11.04 -11.11
N PHE A 18 20.55 -10.54 -11.93
CA PHE A 18 20.12 -9.14 -11.88
C PHE A 18 19.48 -8.79 -10.54
N GLU A 19 18.49 -9.55 -10.08
CA GLU A 19 17.83 -9.33 -8.79
C GLU A 19 18.82 -9.35 -7.63
N LYS A 20 19.79 -10.28 -7.65
CA LYS A 20 20.85 -10.37 -6.64
C LYS A 20 21.69 -9.10 -6.58
N ILE A 21 22.15 -8.57 -7.72
CA ILE A 21 22.90 -7.31 -7.79
C ILE A 21 22.10 -6.18 -7.13
N TRP A 22 20.79 -6.12 -7.38
CA TRP A 22 19.93 -5.07 -6.79
C TRP A 22 19.65 -5.24 -5.31
N ARG A 23 19.63 -6.48 -4.79
CA ARG A 23 19.49 -6.76 -3.35
C ARG A 23 20.78 -6.47 -2.58
N GLU A 24 21.93 -6.74 -3.20
CA GLU A 24 23.25 -6.63 -2.56
C GLU A 24 23.89 -5.25 -2.73
N ARG A 25 23.33 -4.39 -3.59
CA ARG A 25 23.89 -3.04 -3.81
C ARG A 25 23.84 -2.22 -2.53
N GLU A 26 24.87 -1.41 -2.34
CA GLU A 26 24.90 -0.41 -1.29
C GLU A 26 24.15 0.83 -1.78
N SER A 27 22.98 1.11 -1.20
CA SER A 27 22.16 2.27 -1.54
C SER A 27 22.14 3.25 -0.37
N HIS A 28 22.54 4.49 -0.65
CA HIS A 28 22.47 5.59 0.31
C HIS A 28 21.33 6.56 0.00
N LEU A 29 20.30 6.11 -0.74
CA LEU A 29 19.16 6.93 -1.13
C LEU A 29 18.40 7.47 0.09
N GLU A 30 18.36 6.72 1.18
CA GLU A 30 17.71 7.13 2.44
C GLU A 30 18.34 8.38 3.07
N GLU A 31 19.61 8.67 2.76
CA GLU A 31 20.31 9.87 3.23
C GLU A 31 20.04 11.10 2.35
N VAL A 32 19.39 10.92 1.19
CA VAL A 32 19.20 11.98 0.20
C VAL A 32 17.96 12.80 0.54
N PRO A 33 18.07 14.14 0.71
CA PRO A 33 16.92 14.98 1.01
C PRO A 33 15.80 14.85 -0.03
N GLY A 34 14.58 14.63 0.44
CA GLY A 34 13.39 14.51 -0.39
C GLY A 34 13.21 13.15 -1.07
N TYR A 35 14.08 12.17 -0.83
CA TYR A 35 13.79 10.77 -1.16
C TYR A 35 12.71 10.21 -0.21
N GLN A 36 11.80 9.40 -0.74
CA GLN A 36 10.71 8.81 0.05
C GLN A 36 10.73 7.29 0.04
N SER A 37 10.85 6.65 -1.14
CA SER A 37 10.87 5.19 -1.23
C SER A 37 11.48 4.66 -2.52
N PHE A 38 11.82 3.37 -2.49
CA PHE A 38 12.35 2.62 -3.63
C PHE A 38 11.70 1.24 -3.70
N ALA A 39 11.39 0.79 -4.92
CA ALA A 39 11.07 -0.59 -5.22
C ALA A 39 11.78 -1.03 -6.51
N LEU A 40 12.19 -2.29 -6.58
CA LEU A 40 12.49 -2.97 -7.83
C LEU A 40 11.27 -3.79 -8.22
N LEU A 41 10.71 -3.50 -9.39
CA LEU A 41 9.52 -4.14 -9.93
C LEU A 41 9.93 -5.11 -11.03
N LYS A 42 9.30 -6.29 -11.03
CA LYS A 42 9.38 -7.28 -12.09
C LYS A 42 8.08 -7.28 -12.87
N GLY A 43 8.17 -7.02 -14.17
CA GLY A 43 7.04 -7.07 -15.09
C GLY A 43 6.93 -8.42 -15.79
N GLU A 44 6.17 -8.42 -16.89
CA GLU A 44 6.00 -9.62 -17.71
C GLU A 44 7.31 -10.07 -18.38
N THR A 45 7.39 -11.40 -18.58
CA THR A 45 8.40 -12.04 -19.42
C THR A 45 7.85 -12.19 -20.84
N ASN A 46 8.53 -11.57 -21.79
CA ASN A 46 8.25 -11.64 -23.22
C ASN A 46 9.13 -12.73 -23.88
N GLU A 47 8.98 -12.90 -25.20
CA GLU A 47 9.71 -13.91 -25.98
C GLU A 47 11.25 -13.80 -25.87
N ASP A 48 11.78 -12.60 -25.64
CA ASP A 48 13.21 -12.31 -25.67
C ASP A 48 13.78 -11.73 -24.36
N HIS A 49 12.93 -11.20 -23.48
CA HIS A 49 13.36 -10.58 -22.21
C HIS A 49 12.30 -10.61 -21.11
N THR A 50 12.76 -10.47 -19.88
CA THR A 50 11.92 -10.10 -18.74
C THR A 50 12.04 -8.60 -18.48
N LEU A 51 10.91 -7.91 -18.33
CA LEU A 51 10.89 -6.48 -17.99
C LEU A 51 11.15 -6.28 -16.49
N TYR A 52 12.01 -5.33 -16.17
CA TYR A 52 12.15 -4.80 -14.82
C TYR A 52 12.02 -3.28 -14.82
N ALA A 53 11.61 -2.71 -13.70
CA ALA A 53 11.66 -1.28 -13.47
C ALA A 53 12.14 -0.98 -12.06
N SER A 54 13.09 -0.06 -11.92
CA SER A 54 13.24 0.64 -10.64
C SER A 54 12.10 1.64 -10.50
N HIS A 55 11.62 1.85 -9.28
CA HIS A 55 10.58 2.81 -8.95
C HIS A 55 11.03 3.60 -7.73
N THR A 56 11.22 4.91 -7.88
CA THR A 56 11.59 5.80 -6.77
C THR A 56 10.56 6.90 -6.61
N ILE A 57 10.16 7.16 -5.37
CA ILE A 57 9.28 8.27 -5.02
C ILE A 57 10.10 9.37 -4.36
N TRP A 58 9.84 10.60 -4.77
CA TRP A 58 10.48 11.81 -4.29
C TRP A 58 9.42 12.84 -3.90
N GLU A 59 9.76 13.69 -2.94
CA GLU A 59 8.95 14.83 -2.51
C GLU A 59 8.64 15.75 -3.70
N SER A 60 9.65 16.05 -4.51
CA SER A 60 9.55 16.95 -5.65
C SER A 60 10.52 16.57 -6.78
N ARG A 61 10.25 17.12 -7.98
CA ARG A 61 11.18 17.05 -9.12
C ARG A 61 12.56 17.62 -8.77
N ALA A 62 12.59 18.75 -8.05
CA ALA A 62 13.84 19.40 -7.67
C ALA A 62 14.71 18.50 -6.77
N SER A 63 14.09 17.74 -5.85
CA SER A 63 14.80 16.79 -4.99
C SER A 63 15.46 15.67 -5.81
N PHE A 64 14.74 15.13 -6.81
CA PHE A 64 15.29 14.15 -7.75
C PHE A 64 16.43 14.74 -8.59
N GLU A 65 16.26 15.92 -9.17
CA GLU A 65 17.28 16.57 -9.99
C GLU A 65 18.55 16.86 -9.17
N ALA A 66 18.39 17.34 -7.94
CA ALA A 66 19.51 17.55 -7.01
C ALA A 66 20.24 16.24 -6.71
N TRP A 67 19.51 15.14 -6.51
CA TRP A 67 20.11 13.82 -6.38
C TRP A 67 20.93 13.44 -7.62
N THR A 68 20.39 13.60 -8.84
CA THR A 68 21.11 13.21 -10.07
C THR A 68 22.44 13.96 -10.28
N GLN A 69 22.59 15.13 -9.66
CA GLN A 69 23.81 15.94 -9.73
C GLN A 69 24.77 15.68 -8.55
N SER A 70 24.33 14.91 -7.55
CA SER A 70 25.08 14.65 -6.32
C SER A 70 26.11 13.53 -6.45
N ASP A 71 27.01 13.44 -5.47
CA ASP A 71 27.96 12.32 -5.38
C ASP A 71 27.26 11.00 -5.01
N TYR A 72 26.08 11.05 -4.39
CA TYR A 72 25.26 9.86 -4.15
C TYR A 72 24.83 9.19 -5.46
N PHE A 73 24.45 9.98 -6.47
CA PHE A 73 24.09 9.45 -7.79
C PHE A 73 25.28 8.79 -8.47
N LYS A 74 26.46 9.43 -8.42
CA LYS A 74 27.69 8.86 -8.97
C LYS A 74 28.05 7.53 -8.29
N LYS A 75 27.96 7.46 -6.96
CA LYS A 75 28.22 6.21 -6.20
C LYS A 75 27.24 5.10 -6.56
N ALA A 76 25.93 5.42 -6.61
CA ALA A 76 24.88 4.46 -6.94
C ALA A 76 25.04 3.89 -8.37
N HIS A 77 25.59 4.66 -9.30
CA HIS A 77 25.82 4.24 -10.69
C HIS A 77 27.27 3.80 -10.96
N ALA A 78 28.16 3.88 -9.98
CA ALA A 78 29.53 3.39 -10.07
C ALA A 78 29.64 1.89 -9.74
N GLN A 79 28.64 1.30 -9.07
CA GLN A 79 28.70 -0.09 -8.59
C GLN A 79 28.04 -1.11 -9.52
N ALA A 80 28.66 -2.31 -9.52
CA ALA A 80 28.26 -3.59 -10.12
C ALA A 80 27.83 -3.55 -11.60
N HIS A 81 28.79 -3.83 -12.48
CA HIS A 81 28.47 -4.19 -13.86
C HIS A 81 27.83 -5.57 -13.84
N ALA A 82 26.56 -5.66 -14.25
CA ALA A 82 25.97 -6.96 -14.47
C ALA A 82 26.78 -7.73 -15.54
N PRO A 83 26.78 -9.08 -15.49
CA PRO A 83 27.44 -9.89 -16.50
C PRO A 83 27.13 -9.43 -17.92
N LYS A 84 28.13 -9.51 -18.81
CA LYS A 84 27.93 -9.13 -20.22
C LYS A 84 26.78 -9.94 -20.80
N GLY A 85 25.81 -9.25 -21.39
CA GLY A 85 24.60 -9.88 -21.93
C GLY A 85 23.43 -9.91 -20.96
N THR A 86 23.53 -9.41 -19.73
CA THR A 86 22.34 -9.26 -18.86
C THR A 86 21.32 -8.29 -19.44
N TYR A 87 21.77 -7.11 -19.89
CA TYR A 87 20.89 -6.09 -20.46
C TYR A 87 20.78 -6.24 -21.98
N GLN A 88 19.57 -6.16 -22.52
CA GLN A 88 19.33 -6.09 -23.97
C GLN A 88 19.64 -4.71 -24.58
N GLY A 89 19.73 -3.68 -23.75
CA GLY A 89 19.97 -2.32 -24.20
C GLY A 89 20.15 -1.39 -23.01
N HIS A 90 20.23 -0.10 -23.31
CA HIS A 90 20.32 0.91 -22.26
C HIS A 90 19.01 0.99 -21.47
N PRO A 91 19.09 1.27 -20.16
CA PRO A 91 17.91 1.54 -19.36
C PRO A 91 17.11 2.74 -19.93
N ASN A 92 15.78 2.65 -19.88
CA ASN A 92 14.90 3.74 -20.31
C ASN A 92 14.32 4.46 -19.09
N LEU A 93 14.77 5.69 -18.86
CA LEU A 93 14.28 6.52 -17.76
C LEU A 93 12.97 7.21 -18.14
N GLU A 94 11.93 6.95 -17.36
CA GLU A 94 10.64 7.62 -17.42
C GLU A 94 10.43 8.38 -16.10
N VAL A 95 9.95 9.61 -16.17
CA VAL A 95 9.69 10.44 -15.00
C VAL A 95 8.28 10.99 -15.04
N PHE A 96 7.65 11.05 -13.87
CA PHE A 96 6.26 11.44 -13.70
C PHE A 96 6.14 12.45 -12.57
N GLU A 97 5.34 13.47 -12.83
CA GLU A 97 4.94 14.43 -11.81
C GLU A 97 3.48 14.15 -11.49
N SER A 98 3.17 14.03 -10.20
CA SER A 98 1.80 13.74 -9.83
C SER A 98 0.91 14.94 -10.15
N VAL A 99 -0.13 14.72 -10.95
CA VAL A 99 -1.14 15.74 -11.28
C VAL A 99 -2.28 15.71 -10.27
N ILE A 100 -2.53 14.56 -9.66
CA ILE A 100 -3.55 14.32 -8.64
C ILE A 100 -2.90 13.42 -7.58
N GLU A 101 -2.87 13.89 -6.34
CA GLU A 101 -2.43 13.10 -5.18
C GLU A 101 -3.62 12.94 -4.24
N GLY A 102 -4.01 11.69 -4.03
CA GLY A 102 -5.11 11.34 -3.14
C GLY A 102 -5.12 9.85 -2.91
N THR A 103 -5.70 9.41 -1.80
CA THR A 103 -6.09 8.01 -1.57
C THR A 103 -7.39 7.68 -2.31
N GLU A 104 -7.53 8.13 -3.56
CA GLU A 104 -8.66 7.72 -4.41
C GLU A 104 -8.33 6.35 -4.98
N LEU A 105 -8.99 5.34 -4.42
CA LEU A 105 -8.95 3.99 -4.93
C LEU A 105 -9.65 3.97 -6.28
N VAL A 106 -8.86 3.92 -7.35
CA VAL A 106 -9.37 3.47 -8.64
C VAL A 106 -9.89 2.06 -8.41
N SER A 107 -11.22 1.91 -8.34
CA SER A 107 -11.90 0.63 -8.38
C SER A 107 -11.45 -0.07 -9.66
N GLY A 108 -10.45 -0.95 -9.56
CA GLY A 108 -9.93 -1.71 -10.68
C GLY A 108 -11.02 -2.57 -11.30
N GLU A 109 -11.64 -2.06 -12.36
CA GLU A 109 -12.25 -2.87 -13.41
C GLU A 109 -11.12 -3.56 -14.19
N ASN A 110 -10.81 -4.81 -13.84
CA ASN A 110 -10.55 -5.87 -14.81
C ASN A 110 -10.43 -7.23 -14.13
N LEU A 111 -11.57 -7.78 -13.74
CA LEU A 111 -11.83 -9.22 -13.82
C LEU A 111 -13.23 -9.34 -14.40
N VAL A 112 -13.39 -10.22 -15.38
CA VAL A 112 -14.58 -10.38 -16.23
C VAL A 112 -15.82 -10.62 -15.36
N ALA A 113 -16.54 -9.55 -15.01
CA ALA A 113 -17.85 -9.59 -14.38
C ALA A 113 -18.90 -9.32 -15.46
N SER A 114 -19.98 -10.08 -15.43
CA SER A 114 -21.04 -9.99 -16.41
C SER A 114 -21.74 -8.63 -16.32
N GLU A 115 -22.26 -8.11 -17.45
CA GLU A 115 -23.01 -6.83 -17.52
C GLU A 115 -24.23 -6.76 -16.57
N ALA A 116 -24.62 -7.86 -15.94
CA ALA A 116 -25.65 -7.91 -14.92
C ALA A 116 -25.17 -7.42 -13.54
N ASP A 117 -23.89 -7.65 -13.20
CA ASP A 117 -23.33 -7.30 -11.89
C ASP A 117 -22.92 -5.81 -11.80
N ALA A 118 -22.50 -5.22 -12.91
CA ALA A 118 -22.03 -3.83 -12.97
C ALA A 118 -23.14 -2.80 -12.71
N LYS A 119 -24.40 -3.11 -13.05
CA LYS A 119 -25.52 -2.17 -12.86
C LYS A 119 -26.00 -2.05 -11.42
N GLU A 120 -25.63 -2.98 -10.54
CA GLU A 120 -26.05 -2.94 -9.14
C GLU A 120 -25.06 -2.18 -8.24
N SER A 121 -23.80 -2.07 -8.66
CA SER A 121 -22.71 -1.48 -7.87
C SER A 121 -22.73 0.06 -7.85
N GLU A 122 -23.06 0.73 -8.96
CA GLU A 122 -23.00 2.21 -9.05
C GLU A 122 -24.13 2.96 -8.30
N ALA A 123 -25.12 2.24 -7.72
CA ALA A 123 -26.28 2.85 -7.06
C ALA A 123 -26.50 2.44 -5.60
N ARG A 124 -25.61 1.64 -5.00
CA ARG A 124 -25.81 1.13 -3.63
C ARG A 124 -25.49 2.19 -2.58
N THR A 125 -26.47 2.45 -1.70
CA THR A 125 -26.38 3.47 -0.65
C THR A 125 -26.17 2.90 0.77
N MET A 126 -26.22 1.57 0.91
CA MET A 126 -26.21 0.85 2.18
C MET A 126 -25.56 -0.53 2.05
N LEU A 127 -24.95 -1.00 3.13
CA LEU A 127 -24.39 -2.34 3.26
C LEU A 127 -25.52 -3.37 3.42
N LEU A 128 -25.42 -4.50 2.70
CA LEU A 128 -26.35 -5.61 2.84
C LEU A 128 -26.14 -6.34 4.18
N PRO A 129 -27.18 -6.98 4.75
CA PRO A 129 -27.04 -7.74 5.98
C PRO A 129 -25.94 -8.80 5.94
N GLU A 130 -25.84 -9.56 4.84
CA GLU A 130 -24.80 -10.56 4.64
C GLU A 130 -23.38 -9.95 4.60
N GLU A 131 -23.22 -8.77 4.00
CA GLU A 131 -21.94 -8.07 3.94
C GLU A 131 -21.52 -7.58 5.34
N LYS A 132 -22.48 -7.11 6.15
CA LYS A 132 -22.23 -6.72 7.55
C LYS A 132 -21.74 -7.92 8.36
N GLU A 133 -22.37 -9.08 8.20
CA GLU A 133 -21.96 -10.32 8.87
C GLU A 133 -20.57 -10.78 8.40
N GLU A 134 -20.29 -10.69 7.10
CA GLU A 134 -18.98 -11.04 6.53
C GLU A 134 -17.85 -10.15 7.08
N ILE A 135 -18.05 -8.83 7.09
CA ILE A 135 -17.10 -7.87 7.67
C ILE A 135 -16.84 -8.20 9.14
N ILE A 136 -17.90 -8.43 9.92
CA ILE A 136 -17.80 -8.75 11.34
C ILE A 136 -17.00 -10.03 11.55
N SER A 137 -17.34 -11.08 10.80
CA SER A 137 -16.67 -12.38 10.90
C SER A 137 -15.18 -12.25 10.57
N HIS A 138 -14.86 -11.66 9.42
CA HIS A 138 -13.48 -11.49 8.94
C HIS A 138 -12.61 -10.65 9.89
N MET A 139 -13.14 -9.54 10.38
CA MET A 139 -12.40 -8.68 11.30
C MET A 139 -12.07 -9.38 12.62
N ASN A 140 -12.99 -10.19 13.13
CA ASN A 140 -12.77 -10.93 14.37
C ASN A 140 -11.86 -12.16 14.18
N SER A 141 -11.86 -12.80 13.01
CA SER A 141 -11.01 -13.97 12.74
C SER A 141 -9.58 -13.61 12.35
N ASP A 142 -9.43 -12.68 11.41
CA ASP A 142 -8.16 -12.42 10.73
C ASP A 142 -7.46 -11.15 11.24
N HIS A 143 -8.22 -10.25 11.87
CA HIS A 143 -7.77 -8.90 12.23
C HIS A 143 -8.15 -8.47 13.65
N ALA A 144 -8.23 -9.41 14.60
CA ALA A 144 -8.58 -9.11 16.00
C ALA A 144 -7.63 -8.10 16.67
N ASP A 145 -6.36 -8.06 16.25
CA ASP A 145 -5.37 -7.07 16.67
C ASP A 145 -5.71 -5.66 16.18
N ALA A 146 -6.27 -5.52 14.97
CA ALA A 146 -6.75 -4.27 14.43
C ALA A 146 -7.96 -3.77 15.22
N VAL A 147 -8.92 -4.65 15.55
CA VAL A 147 -10.08 -4.31 16.39
C VAL A 147 -9.63 -3.79 17.76
N LEU A 148 -8.63 -4.44 18.38
CA LEU A 148 -8.06 -3.97 19.64
C LEU A 148 -7.37 -2.61 19.49
N THR A 149 -6.65 -2.39 18.41
CA THR A 149 -5.97 -1.10 18.14
C THR A 149 -7.00 0.02 18.00
N TYR A 150 -8.17 -0.24 17.41
CA TYR A 150 -9.24 0.77 17.34
C TYR A 150 -9.72 1.18 18.74
N VAL A 151 -9.87 0.22 19.65
CA VAL A 151 -10.25 0.48 21.04
C VAL A 151 -9.20 1.31 21.76
N HIS A 152 -7.92 0.96 21.60
CA HIS A 152 -6.81 1.67 22.23
C HIS A 152 -6.77 3.14 21.82
N TYR A 153 -6.91 3.41 20.53
CA TYR A 153 -6.77 4.76 19.99
C TYR A 153 -8.08 5.55 19.95
N TYR A 154 -9.10 5.04 19.23
CA TYR A 154 -10.34 5.80 18.98
C TYR A 154 -11.28 5.84 20.18
N ALA A 155 -11.27 4.80 21.03
CA ALA A 155 -12.01 4.83 22.30
C ALA A 155 -11.14 5.29 23.48
N GLY A 156 -9.83 5.45 23.28
CA GLY A 156 -8.89 5.88 24.33
C GLY A 156 -8.69 4.87 25.46
N ILE A 157 -9.02 3.59 25.23
CA ILE A 157 -8.95 2.54 26.27
C ILE A 157 -7.69 1.70 26.07
N GLY A 158 -6.52 2.28 26.35
CA GLY A 158 -5.22 1.62 26.14
C GLY A 158 -4.99 0.37 27.02
N GLU A 159 -5.76 0.19 28.09
CA GLU A 159 -5.67 -0.98 28.98
C GLU A 159 -6.48 -2.18 28.50
N ALA A 160 -7.23 -2.06 27.40
CA ALA A 160 -8.00 -3.18 26.85
C ALA A 160 -7.06 -4.32 26.42
N THR A 161 -7.44 -5.56 26.76
CA THR A 161 -6.66 -6.76 26.45
C THR A 161 -7.17 -7.52 25.23
N SER A 162 -8.46 -7.35 24.91
CA SER A 162 -9.10 -7.94 23.75
C SER A 162 -10.29 -7.11 23.32
N ALA A 163 -10.68 -7.22 22.05
CA ALA A 163 -11.85 -6.55 21.51
C ALA A 163 -12.51 -7.39 20.41
N THR A 164 -13.83 -7.29 20.30
CA THR A 164 -14.63 -7.94 19.24
C THR A 164 -15.52 -6.91 18.56
N LEU A 165 -15.55 -6.93 17.22
CA LEU A 165 -16.50 -6.16 16.44
C LEU A 165 -17.86 -6.85 16.53
N ASP A 166 -18.87 -6.16 17.05
CA ASP A 166 -20.21 -6.72 17.27
C ASP A 166 -21.19 -6.32 16.15
N LYS A 167 -21.03 -5.11 15.62
CA LYS A 167 -21.90 -4.54 14.60
C LYS A 167 -21.17 -3.52 13.75
N VAL A 168 -21.51 -3.45 12.48
CA VAL A 168 -21.09 -2.39 11.57
C VAL A 168 -22.28 -1.81 10.81
N THR A 169 -22.27 -0.49 10.61
CA THR A 169 -23.18 0.24 9.72
C THR A 169 -22.37 1.02 8.71
N GLU A 170 -23.05 1.80 7.88
CA GLU A 170 -22.46 2.63 6.85
C GLU A 170 -21.53 3.70 7.43
N GLU A 171 -21.65 4.05 8.71
CA GLU A 171 -20.92 5.18 9.32
C GLU A 171 -20.29 4.86 10.68
N MET A 172 -20.63 3.73 11.29
CA MET A 172 -20.27 3.42 12.68
C MET A 172 -19.96 1.92 12.84
N MET A 173 -19.10 1.61 13.81
CA MET A 173 -18.84 0.26 14.28
C MET A 173 -19.02 0.19 15.81
N TRP A 174 -19.60 -0.92 16.28
CA TRP A 174 -19.78 -1.23 17.69
C TRP A 174 -18.81 -2.33 18.08
N VAL A 175 -18.02 -2.06 19.11
CA VAL A 175 -16.96 -2.96 19.56
C VAL A 175 -17.15 -3.25 21.04
N SER A 176 -17.07 -4.52 21.41
CA SER A 176 -16.97 -4.93 22.80
C SER A 176 -15.51 -5.09 23.19
N ALA A 177 -15.05 -4.29 24.15
CA ALA A 177 -13.70 -4.32 24.67
C ALA A 177 -13.66 -4.94 26.08
N THR A 178 -12.65 -5.77 26.34
CA THR A 178 -12.39 -6.37 27.66
C THR A 178 -11.23 -5.66 28.34
N VAL A 179 -11.46 -5.18 29.57
CA VAL A 179 -10.46 -4.58 30.45
C VAL A 179 -10.50 -5.34 31.79
N GLY A 180 -9.50 -6.19 32.04
CA GLY A 180 -9.51 -7.10 33.18
C GLY A 180 -10.70 -8.07 33.12
N GLU A 181 -11.57 -8.04 34.13
CA GLU A 181 -12.79 -8.86 34.17
C GLU A 181 -14.04 -8.12 33.64
N SER A 182 -13.90 -6.84 33.26
CA SER A 182 -15.01 -6.02 32.79
C SER A 182 -15.06 -5.95 31.27
N GLN A 183 -16.27 -5.98 30.71
CA GLN A 183 -16.52 -5.77 29.29
C GLN A 183 -17.31 -4.47 29.10
N SER A 184 -16.92 -3.68 28.11
CA SER A 184 -17.57 -2.41 27.76
C SER A 184 -17.93 -2.39 26.27
N GLN A 185 -19.10 -1.84 25.94
CA GLN A 185 -19.51 -1.60 24.56
C GLN A 185 -19.15 -0.18 24.15
N LEU A 186 -18.56 -0.06 22.98
CA LEU A 186 -17.98 1.18 22.46
C LEU A 186 -18.52 1.42 21.05
N GLU A 187 -18.76 2.69 20.74
CA GLU A 187 -19.16 3.13 19.41
C GLU A 187 -17.99 3.91 18.80
N ILE A 188 -17.49 3.43 17.66
CA ILE A 188 -16.37 4.06 16.95
C ILE A 188 -16.89 4.50 15.57
N PRO A 189 -16.87 5.80 15.25
CA PRO A 189 -17.20 6.28 13.91
C PRO A 189 -16.20 5.81 12.87
N LEU A 190 -16.69 5.44 11.70
CA LEU A 190 -15.85 5.24 10.52
C LEU A 190 -15.34 6.60 10.02
N VAL A 191 -14.16 6.61 9.41
CA VAL A 191 -13.56 7.85 8.85
C VAL A 191 -14.37 8.44 7.70
N ARG A 192 -15.20 7.62 7.06
CA ARG A 192 -16.15 8.02 6.02
C ARG A 192 -17.30 7.01 5.94
N ARG A 193 -18.38 7.44 5.27
CA ARG A 193 -19.50 6.57 4.96
C ARG A 193 -19.08 5.47 3.97
N VAL A 194 -19.60 4.26 4.15
CA VAL A 194 -19.33 3.08 3.31
C VAL A 194 -20.63 2.41 2.86
N SER A 195 -20.67 1.85 1.66
CA SER A 195 -21.86 1.20 1.09
C SER A 195 -21.66 -0.25 0.64
N ASN A 196 -20.43 -0.77 0.70
CA ASN A 196 -20.06 -2.12 0.29
C ASN A 196 -18.82 -2.61 1.08
N ILE A 197 -18.53 -3.91 1.03
CA ILE A 197 -17.40 -4.52 1.78
C ILE A 197 -16.08 -3.82 1.47
N LYS A 198 -15.81 -3.54 0.19
CA LYS A 198 -14.56 -2.93 -0.25
C LYS A 198 -14.36 -1.54 0.34
N GLU A 199 -15.40 -0.72 0.39
CA GLU A 199 -15.33 0.60 1.05
C GLU A 199 -15.11 0.47 2.55
N ALA A 200 -15.78 -0.49 3.22
CA ALA A 200 -15.61 -0.77 4.63
C ALA A 200 -14.16 -1.19 4.95
N GLU A 201 -13.60 -2.10 4.16
CA GLU A 201 -12.20 -2.53 4.24
C GLU A 201 -11.27 -1.33 4.15
N HIS A 202 -11.41 -0.51 3.12
CA HIS A 202 -10.54 0.65 2.95
C HIS A 202 -10.66 1.68 4.08
N ALA A 203 -11.88 1.96 4.56
CA ALA A 203 -12.08 2.87 5.67
C ALA A 203 -11.42 2.34 6.97
N MET A 204 -11.57 1.05 7.25
CA MET A 204 -10.96 0.41 8.41
C MET A 204 -9.43 0.32 8.29
N VAL A 205 -8.88 0.03 7.11
CA VAL A 205 -7.43 0.04 6.84
C VAL A 205 -6.83 1.44 7.08
N GLU A 206 -7.48 2.50 6.60
CA GLU A 206 -7.07 3.87 6.85
C GLU A 206 -7.07 4.20 8.35
N MET A 207 -8.10 3.74 9.07
CA MET A 207 -8.20 3.91 10.52
C MET A 207 -7.07 3.23 11.28
N ILE A 208 -6.68 2.01 10.91
CA ILE A 208 -5.64 1.25 11.62
C ILE A 208 -4.26 1.89 11.41
N PHE A 209 -3.95 2.34 10.19
CA PHE A 209 -2.70 3.04 9.93
C PHE A 209 -2.60 4.35 10.71
N SER A 210 -3.68 5.13 10.73
CA SER A 210 -3.74 6.39 11.49
C SER A 210 -3.56 6.17 12.99
N ALA A 211 -4.23 5.14 13.55
CA ALA A 211 -4.11 4.79 14.95
C ALA A 211 -2.69 4.33 15.31
N ARG A 212 -2.08 3.45 14.51
CA ARG A 212 -0.71 2.95 14.75
C ARG A 212 0.32 4.07 14.66
N ALA A 213 0.21 4.97 13.69
CA ALA A 213 1.10 6.11 13.56
C ALA A 213 1.04 7.01 14.81
N LYS A 214 -0.16 7.24 15.35
CA LYS A 214 -0.38 8.11 16.51
C LYS A 214 -0.02 7.48 17.85
N LEU A 215 -0.17 6.17 18.00
CA LEU A 215 0.26 5.44 19.20
C LEU A 215 1.79 5.28 19.29
N ALA A 216 2.52 5.50 18.19
CA ALA A 216 3.97 5.46 18.14
C ALA A 216 4.65 6.82 18.40
N GLU A 217 3.88 7.92 18.47
CA GLU A 217 4.32 9.26 18.87
C GLU A 217 4.40 9.41 20.39
#